data_AF-A0A7C4DRP5-F1
#
_entry.id   AF-A0A7C4DRP5-F1
#
_cell.length_a   1.000
_cell.length_b   1.000
_cell.length_c   1.000
_cell.angle_alpha   90.00
_cell.angle_beta   90.00
_cell.angle_gamma   90.00
#
_symmetry.space_group_name_H-M   'P 1'
#
loop_
_entity.id
_entity.type
_entity.pdbx_description
1 polymer ?
#
loop_
_entity_poly.entity_id
_entity_poly.type
_entity_poly.pdbx_seq_one_letter_code
_entity_poly.pdbx_strand_id
1 'polypeptide(L)'
;MLVEEFTRVLSEKARRVIREREGGYILLVAEILGKRLLFCLKESHAEYYYVKIIPEDDLSSLSCKEAEYSPLGLYAFSKSPVELAKKSYEKAIALVTRSERTIVY
;
A
#
# COMPACT_ATOMS: atom_id res chain seq x y z
N MET A 1 -9.07 3.84 -14.46
CA MET A 1 -8.58 2.49 -14.77
C MET A 1 -7.55 1.97 -13.77
N LEU A 2 -6.33 2.55 -13.65
CA LEU A 2 -5.29 2.08 -12.70
C LEU A 2 -5.85 1.70 -11.32
N VAL A 3 -6.58 2.62 -10.72
CA VAL A 3 -7.04 2.55 -9.33
C VAL A 3 -8.06 1.44 -9.14
N GLU A 4 -9.00 1.31 -10.07
CA GLU A 4 -10.08 0.33 -10.01
C GLU A 4 -9.53 -1.07 -10.19
N GLU A 5 -8.64 -1.28 -11.15
CA GLU A 5 -7.97 -2.56 -11.35
C GLU A 5 -7.06 -2.93 -10.18
N PHE A 6 -6.29 -1.96 -9.67
CA PHE A 6 -5.44 -2.17 -8.51
C PHE A 6 -6.26 -2.56 -7.28
N THR A 7 -7.32 -1.79 -6.99
CA THR A 7 -8.21 -2.04 -5.84
C THR A 7 -8.90 -3.39 -5.98
N ARG A 8 -9.35 -3.75 -7.19
CA ARG A 8 -9.99 -5.04 -7.46
C ARG A 8 -9.05 -6.21 -7.15
N VAL A 9 -7.83 -6.19 -7.70
CA VAL A 9 -6.83 -7.25 -7.49
C VAL A 9 -6.40 -7.33 -6.02
N LEU A 10 -6.25 -6.18 -5.35
CA LEU A 10 -5.92 -6.16 -3.92
C LEU A 10 -7.06 -6.74 -3.07
N SER A 11 -8.31 -6.41 -3.38
CA SER A 11 -9.50 -6.87 -2.65
C SER A 11 -9.76 -8.38 -2.81
N GLU A 12 -9.27 -9.01 -3.87
CA GLU A 12 -9.32 -10.48 -4.01
C GLU A 12 -8.44 -11.19 -2.96
N LYS A 13 -7.46 -10.49 -2.40
CA LYS A 13 -6.42 -11.09 -1.52
C LYS A 13 -6.40 -10.50 -0.11
N ALA A 14 -6.91 -9.29 0.08
CA ALA A 14 -6.91 -8.57 1.35
C ALA A 14 -8.34 -8.36 1.88
N ARG A 15 -8.49 -8.26 3.20
CA ARG A 15 -9.78 -7.96 3.84
C ARG A 15 -9.92 -6.45 4.06
N ARG A 16 -11.16 -5.97 4.11
CA ARG A 16 -11.54 -4.59 4.50
C ARG A 16 -10.77 -3.50 3.75
N VAL A 17 -10.93 -3.48 2.43
CA VAL A 17 -10.32 -2.45 1.58
C VAL A 17 -11.15 -1.17 1.63
N ILE A 18 -10.66 -0.15 2.34
CA ILE A 18 -11.27 1.19 2.37
C ILE A 18 -10.51 2.08 1.39
N ARG A 19 -11.22 2.92 0.64
CA ARG A 19 -10.65 3.82 -0.35
C ARG A 19 -11.00 5.27 -0.05
N GLU A 20 -9.99 6.13 -0.08
CA GLU A 20 -10.14 7.57 0.05
C GLU A 20 -9.24 8.30 -0.95
N ARG A 21 -9.65 9.49 -1.41
CA ARG A 21 -8.86 10.30 -2.34
C ARG A 21 -8.44 11.59 -1.64
N GLU A 22 -7.15 11.86 -1.62
CA GLU A 22 -6.54 12.99 -0.92
C GLU A 22 -5.60 13.75 -1.85
N GLY A 23 -6.02 14.90 -2.38
CA GLY A 23 -5.11 15.87 -3.03
C GLY A 23 -4.18 15.29 -4.12
N GLY A 24 -4.69 14.39 -4.98
CA GLY A 24 -3.91 13.70 -6.03
C GLY A 24 -3.34 12.35 -5.61
N TYR A 25 -3.64 11.89 -4.40
CA TYR A 25 -3.33 10.55 -3.92
C TYR A 25 -4.61 9.74 -3.74
N ILE A 26 -4.45 8.44 -3.80
CA ILE A 26 -5.45 7.48 -3.38
C ILE A 26 -4.87 6.68 -2.24
N LEU A 27 -5.55 6.78 -1.12
CA LEU A 27 -5.33 5.96 0.04
C LEU A 27 -6.19 4.71 -0.08
N LEU A 28 -5.55 3.56 0.07
CA LEU A 28 -6.23 2.30 0.33
C LEU A 28 -5.77 1.75 1.66
N VAL A 29 -6.70 1.43 2.55
CA VAL A 29 -6.40 0.70 3.79
C VAL A 29 -6.82 -0.73 3.58
N ALA A 30 -5.94 -1.70 3.84
CA ALA A 30 -6.27 -3.11 3.72
C ALA A 30 -5.67 -3.92 4.87
N GLU A 31 -6.36 -5.00 5.26
CA GLU A 31 -5.92 -5.92 6.29
C GLU A 31 -5.28 -7.17 5.64
N ILE A 32 -4.01 -7.40 5.95
CA ILE A 32 -3.21 -8.53 5.45
C ILE A 32 -2.57 -9.22 6.65
N LEU A 33 -2.82 -10.54 6.79
CA LEU A 33 -2.35 -11.34 7.92
C LEU A 33 -2.68 -10.73 9.30
N GLY A 34 -3.86 -10.11 9.43
CA GLY A 34 -4.30 -9.48 10.68
C GLY A 34 -3.64 -8.12 11.00
N LYS A 35 -2.81 -7.59 10.09
CA LYS A 35 -2.22 -6.26 10.21
C LYS A 35 -2.85 -5.30 9.21
N ARG A 36 -3.15 -4.08 9.67
CA ARG A 36 -3.67 -3.02 8.82
C ARG A 36 -2.52 -2.27 8.15
N LEU A 37 -2.62 -2.12 6.85
CA LEU A 37 -1.60 -1.49 6.01
C LEU A 37 -2.26 -0.40 5.15
N LEU A 38 -1.55 0.71 4.99
CA LEU A 38 -1.87 1.76 4.04
C LEU A 38 -1.13 1.51 2.74
N PHE A 39 -1.85 1.72 1.64
CA PHE A 39 -1.35 1.70 0.28
C PHE A 39 -1.64 3.07 -0.31
N CYS A 40 -0.59 3.87 -0.48
CA CYS A 40 -0.66 5.23 -1.00
C CYS A 40 -0.22 5.26 -2.45
N LEU A 41 -1.19 5.45 -3.35
CA LEU A 41 -0.97 5.59 -4.78
C LEU A 41 -0.99 7.08 -5.12
N LYS A 42 -0.01 7.57 -5.88
CA LYS A 42 -0.09 8.91 -6.46
C LYS A 42 -0.72 8.82 -7.85
N GLU A 43 -1.76 9.61 -8.08
CA GLU A 43 -2.32 9.80 -9.41
C GLU A 43 -1.34 10.64 -10.23
N SER A 44 -0.35 9.97 -10.85
CA SER A 44 0.63 10.61 -11.74
C SER A 44 0.39 10.21 -13.18
N HIS A 45 0.62 11.13 -14.11
CA HIS A 45 0.60 10.92 -15.56
C HIS A 45 1.94 10.37 -16.12
N ALA A 46 2.82 9.87 -15.24
CA ALA A 46 4.10 9.31 -15.63
C ALA A 46 3.95 7.91 -16.26
N GLU A 47 4.97 7.48 -17.03
CA GLU A 47 5.01 6.17 -17.69
C GLU A 47 4.94 4.97 -16.72
N TYR A 48 5.08 5.20 -15.42
CA TYR A 48 5.07 4.19 -14.37
C TYR A 48 4.15 4.61 -13.23
N TYR A 49 3.43 3.63 -12.69
CA TYR A 49 2.68 3.74 -11.46
C TYR A 49 3.54 3.31 -10.28
N TYR A 50 3.30 3.91 -9.13
CA TYR A 50 3.89 3.47 -7.88
C TYR A 50 2.89 3.50 -6.74
N VAL A 51 3.20 2.69 -5.73
CA VAL A 51 2.47 2.68 -4.48
C VAL A 51 3.46 2.52 -3.35
N LYS A 52 3.19 3.24 -2.26
CA LYS A 52 3.89 3.07 -1.00
C LYS A 52 3.03 2.27 -0.03
N ILE A 53 3.64 1.30 0.63
CA ILE A 53 2.99 0.34 1.51
C ILE A 53 3.57 0.54 2.91
N ILE A 54 2.75 0.89 3.89
CA ILE A 54 3.21 1.20 5.25
C ILE A 54 2.23 0.57 6.26
N PRO A 55 2.69 -0.01 7.37
CA PRO A 55 1.84 -0.34 8.50
C PRO A 55 1.08 0.88 9.03
N GLU A 56 -0.19 0.70 9.38
CA GLU A 56 -0.99 1.78 9.96
C GLU A 56 -0.41 2.31 11.27
N ASP A 57 0.12 1.40 12.10
CA ASP A 57 0.68 1.73 13.41
C ASP A 57 1.98 2.56 13.32
N ASP A 58 2.61 2.60 12.15
CA ASP A 58 3.86 3.34 11.90
C ASP A 58 3.61 4.82 11.51
N LEU A 59 2.35 5.24 11.37
CA LEU A 59 1.99 6.60 10.98
C LEU A 59 1.20 7.30 12.09
N SER A 60 1.52 8.58 12.31
CA SER A 60 0.77 9.45 13.23
C SER A 60 -0.59 9.90 12.66
N SER A 61 -0.78 9.80 11.35
CA SER A 61 -2.02 10.15 10.67
C SER A 61 -2.27 9.29 9.42
N LEU A 62 -3.53 9.19 8.99
CA LEU A 62 -3.93 8.51 7.75
C LEU A 62 -3.78 9.43 6.52
N SER A 63 -2.62 10.08 6.36
CA SER A 63 -2.37 10.96 5.21
C SER A 63 -1.37 10.36 4.24
N CYS A 64 -1.76 10.22 2.97
CA CYS A 64 -0.83 9.71 1.96
C CYS A 64 0.35 10.65 1.65
N LYS A 65 0.19 11.96 1.89
CA LYS A 65 1.29 12.92 1.75
C LYS A 65 2.35 12.68 2.81
N GLU A 66 1.95 12.52 4.07
CA GLU A 66 2.88 12.20 5.16
C GLU A 66 3.50 10.82 4.95
N ALA A 67 2.67 9.85 4.58
CA ALA A 67 3.12 8.50 4.28
C ALA A 67 4.20 8.51 3.21
N GLU A 68 4.07 9.26 2.11
CA GLU A 68 5.07 9.33 1.04
C GLU A 68 6.46 9.75 1.55
N TYR A 69 6.55 10.76 2.41
CA TYR A 69 7.85 11.25 2.92
C TYR A 69 8.37 10.48 4.13
N SER A 70 7.59 9.57 4.72
CA SER A 70 8.07 8.71 5.81
C SER A 70 9.25 7.83 5.36
N PRO A 71 10.31 7.62 6.16
CA PRO A 71 11.35 6.64 5.83
C PRO A 71 10.85 5.20 5.96
N LEU A 72 9.67 4.98 6.55
CA LEU A 72 9.09 3.68 6.81
C LEU A 72 8.31 3.14 5.60
N GLY A 73 8.13 1.82 5.58
CA GLY A 73 7.39 1.12 4.55
C GLY A 73 8.19 0.73 3.31
N LEU A 74 7.50 0.28 2.27
CA LEU A 74 8.09 -0.21 1.02
C LEU A 74 7.42 0.40 -0.19
N TYR A 75 8.21 0.65 -1.22
CA TYR A 75 7.70 1.07 -2.53
C TYR A 75 7.57 -0.10 -3.50
N ALA A 76 6.52 -0.07 -4.31
CA ALA A 76 6.34 -0.92 -5.49
C ALA A 76 6.14 -0.04 -6.73
N PHE A 77 6.71 -0.46 -7.86
CA PHE A 77 6.65 0.25 -9.14
C PHE A 77 6.25 -0.70 -10.26
N SER A 78 5.43 -0.23 -11.20
CA SER A 78 5.04 -0.99 -12.39
C SER A 78 4.40 -0.09 -13.45
N LYS A 79 4.54 -0.46 -14.73
CA LYS A 79 3.73 0.12 -15.82
C LYS A 79 2.33 -0.48 -15.90
N SER A 80 2.12 -1.66 -15.30
CA SER A 80 0.84 -2.37 -15.30
C SER A 80 0.15 -2.27 -13.94
N PRO A 81 -1.11 -1.78 -13.87
CA PRO A 81 -1.92 -1.76 -12.65
C PRO A 81 -2.00 -3.10 -11.93
N VAL A 82 -2.18 -4.18 -12.70
CA VAL A 82 -2.34 -5.54 -12.18
C VAL A 82 -1.03 -6.05 -11.58
N GLU A 83 0.10 -5.83 -12.26
CA GLU A 83 1.40 -6.20 -11.71
C GLU A 83 1.77 -5.35 -10.49
N LEU A 84 1.39 -4.07 -10.48
CA LEU A 84 1.59 -3.20 -9.33
C LEU A 84 0.88 -3.80 -8.11
N ALA A 85 -0.39 -4.17 -8.24
CA ALA A 85 -1.16 -4.77 -7.15
C ALA A 85 -0.52 -6.07 -6.64
N LYS A 86 -0.10 -6.96 -7.53
CA LYS A 86 0.58 -8.22 -7.15
C LYS A 86 1.87 -7.96 -6.36
N LYS A 87 2.77 -7.14 -6.89
CA LYS A 87 4.04 -6.76 -6.22
C LYS A 87 3.78 -6.08 -4.88
N SER A 88 2.71 -5.29 -4.80
CA SER A 88 2.35 -4.58 -3.57
C SER A 88 1.86 -5.53 -2.49
N TYR A 89 1.05 -6.51 -2.86
CA TYR A 89 0.61 -7.56 -1.96
C TYR A 89 1.79 -8.43 -1.46
N GLU A 90 2.72 -8.81 -2.34
CA GLU A 90 3.93 -9.54 -1.96
C GLU A 90 4.80 -8.75 -0.97
N LYS A 91 5.00 -7.46 -1.24
CA LYS A 91 5.74 -6.56 -0.33
C LYS A 91 5.01 -6.37 0.99
N ALA A 92 3.69 -6.26 0.98
CA ALA A 92 2.87 -6.17 2.19
C ALA A 92 3.05 -7.42 3.08
N ILE A 93 3.01 -8.62 2.51
CA ILE A 93 3.30 -9.86 3.24
C ILE A 93 4.72 -9.82 3.82
N ALA A 94 5.71 -9.42 3.01
CA ALA A 94 7.10 -9.34 3.46
C ALA A 94 7.28 -8.32 4.60
N LEU A 95 6.52 -7.24 4.59
CA LEU A 95 6.51 -6.20 5.63
C LEU A 95 5.96 -6.76 6.94
N VAL A 96 4.77 -7.38 6.89
CA VAL A 96 4.12 -7.97 8.07
C VAL A 96 4.97 -9.10 8.66
N THR A 97 5.46 -10.01 7.84
CA THR A 97 6.26 -11.16 8.30
C THR A 97 7.66 -10.77 8.82
N ARG A 98 8.23 -9.66 8.34
CA ARG A 98 9.48 -9.11 8.91
C ARG A 98 9.24 -8.50 10.29
N SER A 99 8.17 -7.73 10.46
CA SER A 99 7.83 -7.13 11.77
C SER A 99 7.61 -8.19 12.85
N GLU A 100 7.08 -9.37 12.50
CA GLU A 100 6.92 -10.49 13.44
C GLU A 100 8.24 -11.18 13.83
N ARG A 101 9.28 -11.08 13.00
CA ARG A 101 10.61 -11.65 13.28
C ARG A 101 11.49 -10.73 14.13
N THR A 102 11.09 -9.48 14.36
CA THR A 102 11.83 -8.52 15.20
C THR A 102 11.43 -8.59 16.68
N ILE A 103 10.83 -9.70 17.12
CA ILE A 103 10.73 -10.06 18.54
C ILE A 103 11.76 -11.15 18.81
N VAL A 104 12.99 -10.74 19.12
CA VAL A 104 14.03 -11.64 19.64
C VAL A 104 14.64 -10.97 20.87
N TYR A 105 14.20 -11.48 22.03
CA TYR A 105 14.73 -11.41 23.40
C TYR A 105 15.19 -10.07 23.97
#